data_AF-A0A434AWP6-F1
#
_entry.id   AF-A0A434AWP6-F1
#
_cell.length_a   1.000
_cell.length_b   1.000
_cell.length_c   1.000
_cell.angle_alpha   90.00
_cell.angle_beta   90.00
_cell.angle_gamma   90.00
#
_symmetry.space_group_name_H-M   'P 1'
#
loop_
_entity.id
_entity.type
_entity.pdbx_description
1 polymer ?
#
loop_
_entity_poly.entity_id
_entity_poly.type
_entity_poly.pdbx_seq_one_letter_code
_entity_poly.pdbx_strand_id
1 'polypeptide(L)'
;MRPKTADQDKLGEGVRIRLTELEKRLLLKQSQKEGYRILSDFCRAKLIKKREIRKIEVSKEFVMITKKLDYELNKIGVNLNQVSRNINAQHIYQLTPSDREMFSKVLQELRNCFSVLQNYMDMIE
;
A
#
# COMPACT_ATOMS: atom_id res chain seq x y z
N MET A 1 7.26 16.72 5.64
CA MET A 1 6.40 17.76 6.26
C MET A 1 4.96 17.54 5.84
N ARG A 2 3.97 17.70 6.73
CA ARG A 2 2.55 17.63 6.35
C ARG A 2 2.15 18.94 5.66
N PRO A 3 1.49 18.92 4.49
CA PRO A 3 1.04 20.14 3.82
C PRO A 3 0.12 20.97 4.74
N LYS A 4 0.24 22.29 4.68
CA LYS A 4 -0.62 23.21 5.44
C LYS A 4 -2.07 23.05 4.97
N THR A 5 -2.98 22.81 5.91
CA THR A 5 -4.42 22.81 5.67
C THR A 5 -4.85 24.21 5.23
N ALA A 6 -5.59 24.31 4.12
CA ALA A 6 -6.13 25.58 3.62
C ALA A 6 -7.05 26.21 4.69
N ASP A 7 -7.15 27.55 4.72
CA ASP A 7 -7.90 28.26 5.76
C ASP A 7 -9.39 27.87 5.78
N GLN A 8 -9.96 27.58 4.61
CA GLN A 8 -11.34 27.08 4.46
C GLN A 8 -11.57 25.68 5.02
N ASP A 9 -10.51 24.88 5.21
CA ASP A 9 -10.57 23.50 5.73
C ASP A 9 -10.23 23.42 7.23
N LYS A 10 -9.92 24.57 7.87
CA LYS A 10 -9.66 24.63 9.31
C LYS A 10 -10.97 24.47 10.09
N LEU A 11 -10.92 23.63 11.11
CA LEU A 11 -12.07 23.34 11.97
C LEU A 11 -12.13 24.39 13.08
N GLY A 12 -13.06 25.35 12.95
CA GLY A 12 -13.29 26.40 13.95
C GLY A 12 -14.46 26.11 14.90
N GLU A 13 -15.53 25.50 14.39
CA GLU A 13 -16.77 25.27 15.14
C GLU A 13 -16.82 23.88 15.78
N GLY A 14 -17.22 23.81 17.05
CA GLY A 14 -17.23 22.59 17.85
C GLY A 14 -18.62 22.17 18.33
N VAL A 15 -18.86 20.85 18.41
CA VAL A 15 -20.08 20.27 18.98
C VAL A 15 -19.74 19.57 20.30
N ARG A 16 -20.49 19.85 21.37
CA ARG A 16 -20.35 19.18 22.67
C ARG A 16 -21.38 18.07 22.81
N ILE A 17 -20.91 16.82 22.92
CA ILE A 17 -21.75 15.64 23.20
C ILE A 17 -21.46 15.18 24.63
N ARG A 18 -22.51 14.99 25.44
CA ARG A 18 -22.40 14.38 26.77
C ARG A 18 -22.59 12.87 26.65
N LEU A 19 -21.68 12.11 27.25
CA LEU A 19 -21.67 10.65 27.23
C LEU A 19 -21.49 10.14 28.66
N THR A 20 -22.07 8.99 28.95
CA THR A 20 -21.69 8.19 30.12
C THR A 20 -20.25 7.67 29.96
N GLU A 21 -19.63 7.23 31.05
CA GLU A 21 -18.28 6.67 31.00
C GLU A 21 -18.19 5.44 30.10
N LEU A 22 -19.22 4.60 30.13
CA LEU A 22 -19.30 3.38 29.33
C LEU A 22 -19.37 3.72 27.84
N GLU A 23 -20.24 4.65 27.45
CA GLU A 23 -20.37 5.10 26.07
C GLU A 23 -19.07 5.71 25.55
N LYS A 24 -18.40 6.54 26.36
CA LYS A 24 -17.10 7.11 25.99
C LYS A 24 -16.05 6.02 25.75
N ARG A 25 -16.01 4.99 26.60
CA ARG A 25 -15.08 3.86 26.48
C ARG A 25 -15.37 3.04 25.22
N LEU A 26 -16.64 2.76 24.93
CA LEU A 26 -17.03 2.06 23.70
C LEU A 26 -16.67 2.86 22.46
N LEU A 27 -16.92 4.16 22.46
CA LEU A 27 -16.61 5.06 21.35
C LEU A 27 -15.09 5.08 21.05
N LEU A 28 -14.25 5.17 22.09
CA LEU A 28 -12.80 5.11 21.94
C LEU A 28 -12.32 3.76 21.38
N LYS A 29 -12.83 2.64 21.91
CA LYS A 29 -12.51 1.31 21.41
C LYS A 29 -12.88 1.16 19.93
N GLN A 30 -14.06 1.65 19.55
CA GLN A 30 -14.52 1.59 18.15
C GLN A 30 -13.65 2.46 17.24
N SER A 31 -13.30 3.68 17.67
CA SER A 31 -12.39 4.57 16.92
C SER A 31 -11.04 3.91 16.65
N GLN A 32 -10.45 3.24 17.66
CA GLN A 32 -9.19 2.53 17.52
C GLN A 32 -9.31 1.31 16.60
N LYS A 33 -10.38 0.53 16.77
CA LYS A 33 -10.65 -0.66 15.95
C LYS A 33 -10.81 -0.31 14.47
N GLU A 34 -11.37 0.85 14.16
CA GLU A 34 -11.54 1.34 12.80
C GLU A 34 -10.31 2.12 12.26
N GLY A 35 -9.23 2.20 13.03
CA GLY A 35 -7.96 2.79 12.57
C GLY A 35 -7.89 4.32 12.57
N TYR A 36 -8.82 5.00 13.24
CA TYR A 36 -8.80 6.46 13.33
C TYR A 36 -7.80 6.93 14.40
N ARG A 37 -6.96 7.91 14.03
CA ARG A 37 -5.96 8.50 14.92
C ARG A 37 -6.57 9.44 15.97
N ILE A 38 -7.66 10.12 15.64
CA ILE A 38 -8.30 11.14 16.49
C ILE A 38 -9.81 10.89 16.52
N LEU A 39 -10.40 10.97 17.72
CA LEU A 39 -11.83 10.76 17.92
C LEU A 39 -12.70 11.76 17.12
N SER A 40 -12.23 12.99 16.93
CA SER A 40 -12.91 14.00 16.12
C SER A 40 -13.05 13.57 14.66
N ASP A 41 -12.00 12.97 14.08
CA ASP A 41 -12.04 12.46 12.71
C ASP A 41 -13.01 11.28 12.59
N PHE A 42 -13.01 10.38 13.59
CA PHE A 42 -13.96 9.28 13.68
C PHE A 42 -15.41 9.77 13.74
N CYS A 43 -15.71 10.71 14.65
CA CYS A 43 -17.05 11.27 14.80
C CYS A 43 -17.52 11.98 13.53
N ARG A 44 -16.66 12.81 12.91
CA ARG A 44 -17.00 13.48 11.64
C ARG A 44 -17.21 12.50 10.50
N ALA A 45 -16.44 11.41 10.45
CA ALA A 45 -16.61 10.36 9.45
C ALA A 45 -17.96 9.64 9.60
N LYS A 46 -18.39 9.36 10.83
CA LYS A 46 -19.68 8.71 11.13
C LYS A 46 -20.88 9.64 10.97
N LEU A 47 -20.77 10.89 11.42
CA LEU A 47 -21.89 11.84 11.49
C LEU A 47 -22.13 12.60 10.18
N ILE A 48 -21.05 13.05 9.52
CA ILE A 48 -21.15 13.96 8.36
C ILE A 48 -20.91 13.21 7.06
N LYS A 49 -19.87 12.37 6.99
CA LYS A 49 -19.40 11.84 5.71
C LYS A 49 -20.27 10.73 5.12
N LYS A 50 -21.33 10.25 5.80
CA LYS A 50 -22.29 9.22 5.33
C LYS A 50 -21.64 8.15 4.43
N ARG A 51 -20.45 7.67 4.76
CA ARG A 51 -19.75 6.69 3.93
C ARG A 51 -19.90 5.31 4.54
N GLU A 52 -20.52 4.44 3.75
CA GLU A 52 -20.33 3.00 3.78
C GLU A 52 -18.86 2.72 4.08
N ILE A 53 -18.57 2.25 5.28
CA ILE A 53 -17.26 1.69 5.55
C ILE A 53 -17.26 0.37 4.77
N ARG A 54 -16.84 0.41 3.50
CA ARG A 54 -16.31 -0.76 2.82
C ARG A 54 -15.01 -1.08 3.54
N LYS A 55 -15.13 -1.70 4.71
CA LYS A 55 -14.05 -2.42 5.34
C LYS A 55 -13.73 -3.49 4.32
N ILE A 56 -12.66 -3.31 3.56
CA ILE A 56 -12.13 -4.39 2.74
C ILE A 56 -11.61 -5.39 3.77
N GLU A 57 -12.49 -6.29 4.22
CA GLU A 57 -12.11 -7.42 5.06
C GLU A 57 -11.42 -8.41 4.16
N VAL A 58 -10.13 -8.16 3.97
CA VAL A 58 -9.25 -9.03 3.22
C VAL A 58 -9.00 -10.27 4.07
N SER A 59 -9.17 -11.46 3.49
CA SER A 59 -8.95 -12.72 4.21
C SER A 59 -7.52 -12.78 4.74
N LYS A 60 -7.32 -13.47 5.88
CA LYS A 60 -5.97 -13.68 6.44
C LYS A 60 -5.04 -14.37 5.43
N GLU A 61 -5.61 -15.25 4.61
CA GLU A 61 -4.90 -15.94 3.52
C GLU A 61 -4.42 -14.97 2.46
N PHE A 62 -5.26 -14.02 2.01
CA PHE A 62 -4.83 -13.01 1.05
C PHE A 62 -3.71 -12.15 1.63
N VAL A 63 -3.81 -11.70 2.89
CA VAL A 63 -2.73 -10.94 3.54
C VAL A 63 -1.42 -11.74 3.57
N MET A 64 -1.49 -13.04 3.84
CA MET A 64 -0.32 -13.92 3.83
C MET A 64 0.28 -14.07 2.42
N ILE A 65 -0.58 -14.28 1.42
CA ILE A 65 -0.16 -14.42 0.02
C ILE A 65 0.48 -13.13 -0.48
N THR A 66 -0.11 -11.96 -0.22
CA THR A 66 0.44 -10.66 -0.63
C THR A 66 1.79 -10.40 0.02
N LYS A 67 1.95 -10.72 1.32
CA LYS A 67 3.25 -10.59 2.01
C LYS A 67 4.31 -11.52 1.44
N LYS A 68 3.93 -12.76 1.08
CA LYS A 68 4.84 -13.70 0.43
C LYS A 68 5.26 -13.20 -0.95
N LEU A 69 4.32 -12.66 -1.71
CA LEU A 69 4.59 -12.06 -3.02
C LEU A 69 5.55 -10.87 -2.90
N ASP A 70 5.29 -9.93 -1.97
CA ASP A 70 6.16 -8.78 -1.69
C ASP A 70 7.59 -9.22 -1.34
N TYR A 71 7.72 -10.23 -0.50
CA TYR A 71 9.02 -10.79 -0.13
C TYR A 71 9.80 -11.39 -1.32
N GLU A 72 9.14 -12.16 -2.18
CA GLU A 72 9.78 -12.76 -3.36
C GLU A 72 10.12 -11.70 -4.42
N LEU A 73 9.25 -10.69 -4.63
CA LEU A 73 9.54 -9.56 -5.51
C LEU A 73 10.76 -8.76 -5.02
N ASN A 74 10.88 -8.55 -3.70
CA ASN A 74 12.03 -7.88 -3.13
C ASN A 74 13.34 -8.66 -3.39
N LYS A 75 13.35 -9.98 -3.29
CA LYS A 75 14.52 -10.81 -3.65
C LYS A 75 14.91 -10.65 -5.11
N ILE A 76 13.93 -10.67 -6.02
CA ILE A 76 14.18 -10.45 -7.46
C ILE A 76 14.81 -9.08 -7.67
N GLY A 77 14.27 -8.05 -7.02
CA GLY A 77 14.82 -6.68 -7.08
C GLY A 77 16.26 -6.58 -6.56
N VAL A 78 16.59 -7.26 -5.45
CA VAL A 78 17.96 -7.30 -4.92
C VAL A 78 18.92 -7.97 -5.91
N ASN A 79 18.54 -9.11 -6.49
CA ASN A 79 19.37 -9.83 -7.47
C ASN A 79 19.61 -9.00 -8.73
N LEU A 80 18.56 -8.34 -9.25
CA LEU A 80 18.69 -7.42 -10.39
C LEU A 80 19.63 -6.26 -10.06
N ASN A 81 19.54 -5.70 -8.86
CA ASN A 81 20.43 -4.62 -8.43
C ASN A 81 21.89 -5.07 -8.34
N GLN A 82 22.15 -6.31 -7.91
CA GLN A 82 23.50 -6.88 -7.90
C GLN A 82 24.05 -7.04 -9.32
N VAL A 83 23.25 -7.57 -10.25
CA VAL A 83 23.63 -7.68 -11.67
C VAL A 83 23.97 -6.30 -12.25
N SER A 84 23.12 -5.30 -12.01
CA SER A 84 23.36 -3.92 -12.48
C SER A 84 24.66 -3.34 -11.93
N ARG A 85 24.96 -3.55 -10.64
CA ARG A 85 26.22 -3.09 -10.05
C ARG A 85 27.43 -3.79 -10.66
N ASN A 86 27.35 -5.10 -10.91
CA ASN A 86 28.45 -5.85 -11.52
C ASN A 86 28.73 -5.38 -12.96
N ILE A 87 27.67 -5.14 -13.75
CA ILE A 87 27.79 -4.57 -15.11
C ILE A 87 28.43 -3.18 -15.04
N ASN A 88 27.98 -2.32 -14.12
CA ASN A 88 28.50 -0.96 -14.00
C ASN A 88 29.95 -0.92 -13.47
N ALA A 89 30.36 -1.89 -12.66
CA ALA A 89 31.71 -1.96 -12.08
C ALA A 89 32.76 -2.44 -13.08
N GLN A 90 32.37 -3.15 -14.14
CA GLN A 90 33.27 -3.65 -15.16
C GLN A 90 33.27 -2.74 -16.39
N HIS A 91 34.26 -1.84 -16.47
CA HIS A 91 34.45 -0.91 -17.60
C HIS A 91 34.64 -1.60 -18.97
N ILE A 92 34.86 -2.92 -19.00
CA ILE A 92 35.08 -3.72 -20.21
C ILE A 92 34.36 -5.09 -20.10
N TYR A 93 33.08 -5.12 -19.73
CA TYR A 93 32.29 -6.35 -19.89
C TYR A 93 31.66 -6.38 -21.28
N GLN A 94 32.25 -7.15 -22.21
CA GLN A 94 31.60 -7.48 -23.47
C GLN A 94 30.59 -8.59 -23.18
N LEU A 95 29.35 -8.21 -22.91
CA LEU A 95 28.22 -9.15 -22.83
C LEU A 95 28.26 -10.07 -24.04
N THR A 96 28.48 -11.36 -23.80
CA THR A 96 28.52 -12.36 -24.87
C THR A 96 27.13 -12.47 -25.50
N PRO A 97 27.03 -13.00 -26.73
CA PRO A 97 25.73 -13.29 -27.33
C PRO A 97 24.83 -14.16 -26.43
N SER A 98 25.43 -15.10 -25.69
CA SER A 98 24.72 -15.95 -24.72
C SER A 98 24.15 -15.16 -23.54
N ASP A 99 24.92 -14.22 -22.99
CA ASP A 99 24.44 -13.37 -21.88
C ASP A 99 23.26 -12.52 -22.34
N ARG A 100 23.35 -11.94 -23.54
CA ARG A 100 22.27 -11.13 -24.13
C ARG A 100 21.00 -11.95 -24.35
N GLU A 101 21.13 -13.19 -24.82
CA GLU A 101 19.98 -14.09 -24.99
C GLU A 101 19.35 -14.43 -23.63
N MET A 102 20.17 -14.69 -22.61
CA MET A 102 19.69 -14.95 -21.25
C MET A 102 18.95 -13.74 -20.67
N PHE A 103 19.52 -12.53 -20.78
CA PHE A 103 18.86 -11.30 -20.35
C PHE A 103 17.57 -11.02 -21.11
N SER A 104 17.52 -11.34 -22.41
CA SER A 104 16.30 -11.22 -23.22
C SER A 104 15.20 -12.15 -22.72
N LYS A 105 15.53 -13.41 -22.39
CA LYS A 105 14.59 -14.35 -21.77
C LYS A 105 14.11 -13.88 -20.41
N VAL A 106 15.00 -13.39 -19.54
CA VAL A 106 14.62 -12.84 -18.23
C VAL A 106 13.70 -11.63 -18.37
N LEU A 107 13.98 -10.71 -19.30
CA LEU A 107 13.10 -9.57 -19.58
C LEU A 107 11.73 -10.02 -20.08
N GLN A 108 11.67 -11.05 -20.92
CA GLN A 108 10.42 -11.60 -21.43
C GLN A 108 9.58 -12.22 -20.30
N GLU A 109 10.19 -13.00 -19.41
CA GLU A 109 9.49 -13.57 -18.25
C GLU A 109 8.99 -12.49 -17.29
N LEU A 110 9.79 -11.45 -17.04
CA LEU A 110 9.35 -10.30 -16.25
C LEU A 110 8.14 -9.61 -16.89
N ARG A 111 8.14 -9.39 -18.21
CA ARG A 111 6.99 -8.83 -18.94
C ARG A 111 5.76 -9.72 -18.83
N ASN A 112 5.92 -11.03 -18.93
CA ASN A 112 4.82 -11.98 -18.78
C ASN A 112 4.22 -11.88 -17.36
N CYS A 113 5.06 -11.85 -16.31
CA CYS A 113 4.61 -11.65 -14.93
C CYS A 113 3.86 -10.32 -14.74
N PHE A 114 4.37 -9.22 -15.31
CA PHE A 114 3.70 -7.93 -15.25
C PHE A 114 2.36 -7.91 -15.99
N SER A 115 2.26 -8.58 -17.14
CA SER A 115 1.00 -8.72 -17.88
C SER A 115 -0.07 -9.45 -17.07
N VAL A 116 0.32 -10.54 -16.39
CA VAL A 116 -0.58 -11.27 -15.48
C VAL A 116 -1.05 -10.38 -14.33
N LEU A 117 -0.13 -9.62 -13.70
CA LEU A 117 -0.47 -8.68 -12.63
C LEU A 117 -1.41 -7.57 -13.12
N GLN A 118 -1.17 -7.03 -14.31
CA GLN A 118 -2.02 -6.00 -14.93
C GLN A 118 -3.44 -6.52 -15.14
N ASN A 119 -3.59 -7.74 -15.69
CA ASN A 119 -4.92 -8.35 -15.88
C ASN A 119 -5.69 -8.50 -14.56
N TYR A 120 -5.01 -8.78 -13.45
CA TYR A 120 -5.65 -8.82 -12.13
C TYR A 120 -6.04 -7.43 -11.62
N MET A 121 -5.25 -6.39 -11.91
CA MET A 121 -5.61 -5.02 -11.53
C MET A 121 -6.80 -4.49 -12.33
N ASP A 122 -6.85 -4.79 -13.63
CA ASP A 122 -7.94 -4.37 -14.52
C ASP A 122 -9.28 -5.02 -14.16
N MET A 123 -9.26 -6.15 -13.43
CA MET A 123 -10.48 -6.79 -12.89
C MET A 123 -10.99 -6.15 -11.58
N ILE A 124 -10.20 -5.27 -10.95
CA ILE A 124 -10.52 -4.61 -9.69
C ILE A 124 -11.10 -3.18 -9.92
N GLU A 125 -10.88 -2.60 -11.10
CA GLU A 125 -11.54 -1.35 -11.56
C GLU A 125 -12.95 -1.62 -12.15
#